data_AF-X6NSH6-F1
#
_entry.id   AF-X6NSH6-F1
#
_cell.length_a   1.000
_cell.length_b   1.000
_cell.length_c   1.000
_cell.angle_alpha   90.00
_cell.angle_beta   90.00
_cell.angle_gamma   90.00
#
_symmetry.space_group_name_H-M   'P 1'
#
loop_
_entity.id
_entity.type
_entity.pdbx_description
1 polymer ?
#
loop_
_entity_poly.entity_id
_entity_poly.type
_entity_poly.pdbx_seq_one_letter_code
_entity_poly.pdbx_strand_id
1 'polypeptide(L)'
;MTDMRFLCNLLSQRQRDSKDPAWLAALSSKITYIDPDLSTTDVQKAVTRLEWIVDPNQELEQLGKFLRNSFASSFEKSFSLTCEIEKKPVYQTALHLHCCDKSQVLPYVLKAHLLQGQRPIANRVLFCDNSTSIEQLDCFLQRCVGETSKDTCHLHCLVQPELLSCDMQDEFVRRLGIHTKHKSKYLLRIICTDQSSVVAQALSAYKDRDPLTLVQQESKQFYQQNLCNSLDAFVQRKNNVPFVQLFLSQNACAGKSHVLEKKAKELNINEKCFVHVPINTCTIDIDFLIEKFCSVSSDDLTVCFILRVACSIFCLCVRICNIYLTANEKQKRYTIHK
;
A
#
# COMPACT_ATOMS: atom_id res chain seq x y z
N MET A 1 13.39 -11.66 -1.92
CA MET A 1 14.81 -11.48 -1.51
C MET A 1 15.49 -10.23 -2.08
N THR A 2 15.18 -9.80 -3.31
CA THR A 2 15.82 -8.65 -3.98
C THR A 2 15.70 -7.34 -3.21
N ASP A 3 14.53 -7.04 -2.64
CA ASP A 3 14.32 -5.80 -1.86
C ASP A 3 15.17 -5.75 -0.58
N MET A 4 15.34 -6.87 0.12
CA MET A 4 16.17 -6.90 1.33
C MET A 4 17.64 -6.65 0.98
N ARG A 5 18.16 -7.30 -0.07
CA ARG A 5 19.52 -7.04 -0.57
C ARG A 5 19.69 -5.60 -1.05
N PHE A 6 18.67 -5.04 -1.70
CA PHE A 6 18.67 -3.64 -2.10
C PHE A 6 18.79 -2.71 -0.89
N LEU A 7 18.07 -2.97 0.20
CA LEU A 7 18.19 -2.20 1.44
C LEU A 7 19.58 -2.29 2.05
N CYS A 8 20.14 -3.51 2.13
CA CYS A 8 21.48 -3.67 2.66
C CYS A 8 22.52 -2.94 1.79
N ASN A 9 22.39 -3.02 0.46
CA ASN A 9 23.26 -2.29 -0.46
C ASN A 9 23.18 -0.77 -0.26
N LEU A 10 21.98 -0.21 -0.05
CA LEU A 10 21.80 1.22 0.24
C LEU A 10 22.45 1.62 1.57
N LEU A 11 22.29 0.81 2.62
CA LEU A 11 22.92 1.05 3.93
C LEU A 11 24.46 0.98 3.84
N SER A 12 24.99 0.07 3.03
CA SER A 12 26.42 -0.06 2.74
C SER A 12 26.95 1.06 1.83
N GLN A 13 26.13 1.61 0.93
CA GLN A 13 26.50 2.75 0.08
C GLN A 13 26.65 4.05 0.88
N ARG A 14 25.81 4.26 1.90
CA ARG A 14 25.91 5.43 2.79
C ARG A 14 27.31 5.61 3.39
N GLN A 15 27.98 4.51 3.74
CA GLN A 15 29.34 4.56 4.30
C GLN A 15 30.37 5.09 3.30
N ARG A 16 30.11 4.88 2.00
CA ARG A 16 31.01 5.27 0.92
C ARG A 16 30.74 6.68 0.42
N ASP A 17 29.48 7.12 0.40
CA ASP A 17 29.07 8.40 -0.18
C ASP A 17 27.95 9.07 0.64
N SER A 18 28.28 9.66 1.79
CA SER A 18 27.27 10.29 2.67
C SER A 18 26.64 11.57 2.09
N LYS A 19 27.22 12.10 0.99
CA LYS A 19 26.82 13.37 0.37
C LYS A 19 25.70 13.24 -0.66
N ASP A 20 25.42 12.05 -1.19
CA ASP A 20 24.35 11.87 -2.17
C ASP A 20 23.00 11.73 -1.46
N PRO A 21 22.04 12.66 -1.61
CA PRO A 21 20.71 12.51 -1.01
C PRO A 21 19.89 11.39 -1.67
N ALA A 22 20.30 10.85 -2.83
CA ALA A 22 19.57 9.85 -3.62
C ALA A 22 19.29 8.58 -2.83
N TRP A 23 20.29 8.03 -2.14
CA TRP A 23 20.16 6.77 -1.40
C TRP A 23 19.17 6.88 -0.23
N LEU A 24 19.15 8.02 0.48
CA LEU A 24 18.31 8.20 1.65
C LEU A 24 16.82 8.17 1.31
N ALA A 25 16.38 8.74 0.17
CA ALA A 25 14.97 8.62 -0.20
C ALA A 25 14.63 7.31 -0.91
N ALA A 26 15.60 6.64 -1.56
CA ALA A 26 15.39 5.27 -2.00
C ALA A 26 15.14 4.35 -0.79
N LEU A 27 15.94 4.51 0.27
CA LEU A 27 15.78 3.81 1.54
C LEU A 27 14.47 4.19 2.23
N SER A 28 14.19 5.49 2.36
CA SER A 28 12.98 5.99 3.01
C SER A 28 11.72 5.53 2.28
N SER A 29 11.69 5.56 0.94
CA SER A 29 10.56 5.04 0.15
C SER A 29 10.29 3.56 0.40
N LYS A 30 11.33 2.74 0.58
CA LYS A 30 11.17 1.32 0.88
C LYS A 30 10.76 1.08 2.34
N ILE A 31 11.27 1.85 3.29
CA ILE A 31 10.89 1.72 4.70
C ILE A 31 9.47 2.22 4.94
N THR A 32 9.09 3.32 4.31
CA THR A 32 7.73 3.88 4.40
C THR A 32 6.67 3.01 3.72
N TYR A 33 7.05 2.22 2.71
CA TYR A 33 6.20 1.13 2.23
C TYR A 33 5.85 0.10 3.33
N ILE A 34 6.76 -0.11 4.29
CA ILE A 34 6.55 -1.00 5.44
C ILE A 34 5.72 -0.28 6.51
N ASP A 35 5.97 1.01 6.75
CA ASP A 35 5.22 1.87 7.70
C ASP A 35 4.98 3.28 7.12
N PRO A 36 3.77 3.55 6.57
CA PRO A 36 3.46 4.81 5.87
C PRO A 36 3.48 6.07 6.74
N ASP A 37 3.49 5.92 8.06
CA ASP A 37 3.51 7.07 8.97
C ASP A 37 4.93 7.57 9.26
N LEU A 38 5.96 6.81 8.86
CA LEU A 38 7.35 7.24 9.01
C LEU A 38 7.67 8.40 8.06
N SER A 39 8.27 9.46 8.57
CA SER A 39 8.84 10.49 7.71
C SER A 39 10.25 10.12 7.26
N THR A 40 10.70 10.69 6.15
CA THR A 40 12.12 10.64 5.72
C THR A 40 13.06 11.11 6.83
N THR A 41 12.63 12.08 7.65
CA THR A 41 13.40 12.56 8.80
C THR A 41 13.53 11.51 9.89
N ASP A 42 12.50 10.70 10.13
CA ASP A 42 12.55 9.60 11.09
C ASP A 42 13.50 8.50 10.62
N VAL A 43 13.41 8.15 9.34
CA VAL A 43 14.36 7.23 8.69
C VAL A 43 15.79 7.77 8.77
N GLN A 44 15.99 9.05 8.45
CA GLN A 44 17.31 9.68 8.53
C GLN A 44 17.85 9.65 9.95
N LYS A 45 17.05 9.97 10.97
CA LYS A 45 17.47 9.90 12.38
C LYS A 45 17.86 8.47 12.78
N ALA A 46 17.07 7.48 12.39
CA ALA A 46 17.35 6.08 12.67
C ALA A 46 18.67 5.63 12.02
N VAL A 47 18.85 5.98 10.75
CA VAL A 47 20.05 5.63 9.99
C VAL A 47 21.25 6.39 10.53
N THR A 48 21.18 7.69 10.84
CA THR A 48 22.30 8.47 11.36
C THR A 48 22.96 7.82 12.59
N ARG A 49 22.17 7.16 13.44
CA ARG A 49 22.62 6.46 14.65
C ARG A 49 23.18 5.06 14.40
N LEU A 50 23.04 4.53 13.18
CA LEU A 50 23.44 3.19 12.80
C LEU A 50 24.88 3.17 12.29
N GLU A 51 25.74 2.44 13.00
CA GLU A 51 27.03 1.97 12.48
C GLU A 51 26.81 0.67 11.70
N TRP A 52 26.77 0.78 10.38
CA TRP A 52 26.49 -0.37 9.50
C TRP A 52 27.76 -1.15 9.14
N ILE A 53 28.40 -1.78 10.10
CA ILE A 53 29.55 -2.66 9.86
C ILE A 53 29.05 -4.10 10.00
N VAL A 54 28.84 -4.78 8.88
CA VAL A 54 28.17 -6.08 8.89
C VAL A 54 28.95 -7.12 8.11
N ASP A 55 29.15 -8.29 8.73
CA ASP A 55 29.60 -9.50 8.05
C ASP A 55 28.61 -9.85 6.93
N PRO A 56 29.05 -10.07 5.68
CA PRO A 56 28.18 -10.48 4.57
C PRO A 56 27.27 -11.67 4.90
N ASN A 57 27.69 -12.57 5.81
CA ASN A 57 26.91 -13.73 6.22
C ASN A 57 25.80 -13.40 7.22
N GLN A 58 25.83 -12.23 7.86
CA GLN A 58 24.85 -11.76 8.85
C GLN A 58 24.05 -10.54 8.39
N GLU A 59 24.20 -10.15 7.12
CA GLU A 59 23.64 -8.91 6.57
C GLU A 59 22.12 -8.78 6.78
N LEU A 60 21.38 -9.88 6.50
CA LEU A 60 19.93 -9.91 6.66
C LEU A 60 19.49 -9.93 8.13
N GLU A 61 20.26 -10.58 9.00
CA GLU A 61 19.96 -10.60 10.43
C GLU A 61 20.13 -9.21 11.04
N GLN A 62 21.21 -8.51 10.68
CA GLN A 62 21.45 -7.13 11.12
C GLN A 62 20.43 -6.16 10.52
N LEU A 63 20.02 -6.36 9.27
CA LEU A 63 18.91 -5.60 8.67
C LEU A 63 17.63 -5.81 9.48
N GLY A 64 17.30 -7.05 9.80
CA GLY A 64 16.14 -7.39 10.63
C GLY A 64 16.19 -6.72 12.00
N LYS A 65 17.34 -6.74 12.68
CA LYS A 65 17.56 -6.06 13.97
C LYS A 65 17.41 -4.55 13.85
N PHE A 66 18.00 -3.95 12.82
CA PHE A 66 17.87 -2.52 12.54
C PHE A 66 16.42 -2.12 12.34
N LEU A 67 15.71 -2.78 11.41
CA LEU A 67 14.31 -2.46 11.11
C LEU A 67 13.42 -2.61 12.35
N ARG A 68 13.64 -3.66 13.15
CA ARG A 68 12.92 -3.88 14.39
C ARG A 68 13.22 -2.79 15.42
N ASN A 69 14.49 -2.54 15.73
CA ASN A 69 14.87 -1.64 16.82
C ASN A 69 14.58 -0.17 16.48
N SER A 70 14.74 0.22 15.23
CA SER A 70 14.55 1.59 14.79
C SER A 70 13.09 1.99 14.61
N PHE A 71 12.21 1.03 14.31
CA PHE A 71 10.83 1.33 13.92
C PHE A 71 9.76 0.58 14.72
N ALA A 72 10.13 -0.25 15.71
CA ALA A 72 9.19 -0.99 16.59
C ALA A 72 8.02 -0.14 17.12
N SER A 73 8.32 1.06 17.63
CA SER A 73 7.31 1.94 18.23
C SER A 73 6.38 2.60 17.23
N SER A 74 6.77 2.67 15.96
CA SER A 74 5.93 3.20 14.88
C SER A 74 4.94 2.13 14.42
N PHE A 75 5.41 0.88 14.30
CA PHE A 75 4.55 -0.29 14.01
C PHE A 75 3.42 -0.53 15.03
N GLU A 76 3.51 0.03 16.23
CA GLU A 76 2.44 -0.06 17.24
C GLU A 76 1.47 1.12 17.19
N LYS A 77 1.91 2.31 16.74
CA LYS A 77 1.14 3.56 16.80
C LYS A 77 0.33 3.87 15.54
N SER A 78 0.78 3.43 14.36
CA SER A 78 0.36 4.01 13.07
C SER A 78 -1.02 3.61 12.53
N PHE A 79 -1.86 2.94 13.32
CA PHE A 79 -2.96 2.17 12.71
C PHE A 79 -4.36 2.39 13.27
N SER A 80 -4.53 3.15 14.36
CA SER A 80 -5.87 3.41 14.89
C SER A 80 -6.57 4.51 14.09
N LEU A 81 -7.64 4.16 13.38
CA LEU A 81 -8.61 5.13 12.92
C LEU A 81 -9.33 5.73 14.13
N THR A 82 -9.39 7.06 14.19
CA THR A 82 -10.23 7.80 15.14
C THR A 82 -11.72 7.79 14.75
N CYS A 83 -12.11 6.97 13.78
CA CYS A 83 -13.48 6.91 13.31
C CYS A 83 -14.36 6.26 14.39
N GLU A 84 -15.43 6.97 14.79
CA GLU A 84 -16.49 6.49 15.69
C GLU A 84 -17.38 5.45 14.99
N ILE A 85 -16.77 4.42 14.41
CA ILE A 85 -17.51 3.26 13.92
C ILE A 85 -17.75 2.40 15.14
N GLU A 86 -19.01 2.03 15.41
CA GLU A 86 -19.35 1.03 16.41
C GLU A 86 -18.47 -0.19 16.18
N LYS A 87 -17.46 -0.34 17.04
CA LYS A 87 -16.61 -1.53 17.07
C LYS A 87 -17.53 -2.64 17.53
N LYS A 88 -18.15 -3.35 16.59
CA LYS A 88 -18.62 -4.70 16.89
C LYS A 88 -17.40 -5.45 17.45
N PRO A 89 -17.53 -6.27 18.49
CA PRO A 89 -16.43 -7.13 18.93
C PRO A 89 -16.14 -8.12 17.80
N VAL A 90 -15.25 -7.73 16.88
CA VAL A 90 -15.01 -8.46 15.62
C VAL A 90 -13.92 -9.49 15.87
N TYR A 91 -14.36 -10.75 15.96
CA TYR A 91 -13.63 -12.01 15.88
C TYR A 91 -12.23 -12.00 16.51
N GLN A 92 -12.15 -12.49 17.75
CA GLN A 92 -10.89 -12.91 18.36
C GLN A 92 -10.27 -13.98 17.46
N THR A 93 -9.27 -13.58 16.68
CA THR A 93 -8.29 -14.46 16.01
C THR A 93 -8.87 -15.57 15.14
N ALA A 94 -9.01 -15.32 13.83
CA ALA A 94 -9.46 -16.36 12.89
C ALA A 94 -9.12 -16.07 11.43
N LEU A 95 -9.16 -17.14 10.63
CA LEU A 95 -9.24 -17.12 9.18
C LEU A 95 -10.70 -16.99 8.75
N HIS A 96 -10.99 -16.05 7.84
CA HIS A 96 -12.31 -15.88 7.25
C HIS A 96 -12.23 -15.85 5.72
N LEU A 97 -13.17 -16.53 5.06
CA LEU A 97 -13.35 -16.50 3.61
C LEU A 97 -14.60 -15.70 3.26
N HIS A 98 -14.46 -14.72 2.37
CA HIS A 98 -15.56 -13.99 1.76
C HIS A 98 -15.58 -14.27 0.26
N CYS A 99 -16.77 -14.56 -0.27
CA CYS A 99 -16.99 -14.60 -1.71
C CYS A 99 -17.97 -13.49 -2.07
N CYS A 100 -17.59 -12.60 -2.97
CA CYS A 100 -18.38 -11.42 -3.34
C CYS A 100 -18.30 -11.13 -4.84
N ASP A 101 -19.18 -10.26 -5.33
CA ASP A 101 -19.10 -9.82 -6.72
C ASP A 101 -17.83 -8.99 -6.98
N LYS A 102 -17.35 -8.99 -8.23
CA LYS A 102 -16.14 -8.24 -8.62
C LYS A 102 -16.17 -6.77 -8.24
N SER A 103 -17.33 -6.13 -8.26
CA SER A 103 -17.50 -4.72 -7.87
C SER A 103 -17.42 -4.48 -6.35
N GLN A 104 -17.54 -5.53 -5.54
CA GLN A 104 -17.58 -5.47 -4.08
C GLN A 104 -16.24 -5.74 -3.41
N VAL A 105 -15.22 -6.19 -4.17
CA VAL A 105 -13.88 -6.52 -3.65
C VAL A 105 -13.29 -5.36 -2.82
N LEU A 106 -13.25 -4.16 -3.40
CA LEU A 106 -12.67 -2.98 -2.74
C LEU A 106 -13.52 -2.51 -1.54
N PRO A 107 -14.86 -2.39 -1.65
CA PRO A 107 -15.74 -2.19 -0.51
C PRO A 107 -15.50 -3.17 0.65
N TYR A 108 -15.31 -4.46 0.36
CA TYR A 108 -15.09 -5.49 1.38
C TYR A 108 -13.75 -5.29 2.10
N VAL A 109 -12.67 -5.04 1.35
CA VAL A 109 -11.35 -4.74 1.94
C VAL A 109 -11.46 -3.53 2.87
N LEU A 110 -12.07 -2.45 2.41
CA LEU A 110 -12.20 -1.22 3.19
C LEU A 110 -13.06 -1.44 4.43
N LYS A 111 -14.25 -2.03 4.28
CA LYS A 111 -15.16 -2.32 5.40
C LYS A 111 -14.51 -3.19 6.46
N ALA A 112 -13.79 -4.24 6.06
CA ALA A 112 -13.09 -5.11 7.00
C ALA A 112 -12.06 -4.36 7.86
N HIS A 113 -11.29 -3.45 7.24
CA HIS A 113 -10.31 -2.62 7.95
C HIS A 113 -10.99 -1.60 8.87
N LEU A 114 -12.06 -0.95 8.40
CA LEU A 114 -12.85 -0.01 9.19
C LEU A 114 -13.43 -0.65 10.45
N LEU A 115 -13.97 -1.88 10.35
CA LEU A 115 -14.47 -2.63 11.51
C LEU A 115 -13.39 -2.95 12.55
N GLN A 116 -12.13 -3.03 12.11
CA GLN A 116 -10.97 -3.23 12.99
C GLN A 116 -10.36 -1.91 13.47
N GLY A 117 -10.91 -0.76 13.06
CA GLY A 117 -10.32 0.54 13.30
C GLY A 117 -8.93 0.68 12.66
N GLN A 118 -8.67 -0.03 11.57
CA GLN A 118 -7.40 -0.06 10.85
C GLN A 118 -7.52 0.59 9.47
N ARG A 119 -6.40 1.06 8.92
CA ARG A 119 -6.32 1.50 7.52
C ARG A 119 -5.81 0.35 6.64
N PRO A 120 -6.35 0.14 5.43
CA PRO A 120 -5.75 -0.77 4.47
C PRO A 120 -4.41 -0.20 4.01
N ILE A 121 -3.35 -0.98 4.16
CA ILE A 121 -1.99 -0.62 3.75
C ILE A 121 -1.36 -1.78 2.97
N ALA A 122 -0.37 -1.47 2.13
CA ALA A 122 0.22 -2.44 1.22
C ALA A 122 0.88 -3.64 1.92
N ASN A 123 1.36 -3.47 3.16
CA ASN A 123 1.94 -4.59 3.92
C ASN A 123 0.88 -5.63 4.38
N ARG A 124 -0.39 -5.23 4.48
CA ARG A 124 -1.54 -5.99 5.02
C ARG A 124 -2.52 -6.44 3.95
N VAL A 125 -2.52 -5.80 2.79
CA VAL A 125 -3.44 -6.15 1.69
C VAL A 125 -2.63 -6.60 0.48
N LEU A 126 -2.75 -7.88 0.12
CA LEU A 126 -2.14 -8.44 -1.07
C LEU A 126 -3.22 -8.71 -2.12
N PHE A 127 -3.18 -7.97 -3.23
CA PHE A 127 -4.01 -8.25 -4.41
C PHE A 127 -3.28 -9.23 -5.32
N CYS A 128 -3.83 -10.43 -5.44
CA CYS A 128 -3.30 -11.45 -6.33
C CYS A 128 -3.58 -11.13 -7.79
N ASP A 129 -2.64 -11.54 -8.64
CA ASP A 129 -2.77 -11.64 -10.08
C ASP A 129 -1.79 -12.70 -10.61
N ASN A 130 -1.76 -12.87 -11.92
CA ASN A 130 -0.89 -13.85 -12.60
C ASN A 130 0.61 -13.59 -12.41
N SER A 131 1.01 -12.40 -11.95
CA SER A 131 2.42 -12.04 -11.70
C SER A 131 2.82 -12.25 -10.23
N THR A 132 1.84 -12.49 -9.36
CA THR A 132 2.10 -12.72 -7.93
C THR A 132 2.96 -13.96 -7.77
N SER A 133 4.05 -13.89 -6.99
CA SER A 133 4.98 -15.00 -6.80
C SER A 133 4.73 -15.75 -5.49
N ILE A 134 5.24 -16.99 -5.41
CA ILE A 134 5.15 -17.77 -4.17
C ILE A 134 5.92 -17.13 -3.02
N GLU A 135 7.02 -16.43 -3.31
CA GLU A 135 7.76 -15.67 -2.29
C GLU A 135 6.91 -14.54 -1.71
N GLN A 136 6.15 -13.82 -2.54
CA GLN A 136 5.26 -12.76 -2.06
C GLN A 136 4.15 -13.32 -1.15
N LEU A 137 3.56 -14.46 -1.53
CA LEU A 137 2.57 -15.16 -0.72
C LEU A 137 3.14 -15.63 0.62
N ASP A 138 4.34 -16.21 0.62
CA ASP A 138 4.99 -16.68 1.85
C ASP A 138 5.35 -15.51 2.77
N CYS A 139 5.93 -14.43 2.24
CA CYS A 139 6.18 -13.22 3.00
C CYS A 139 4.89 -12.61 3.57
N PHE A 140 3.78 -12.64 2.82
CA PHE A 140 2.49 -12.17 3.31
C PHE A 140 1.97 -13.04 4.47
N LEU A 141 2.04 -14.37 4.36
CA LEU A 141 1.64 -15.28 5.43
C LEU A 141 2.51 -15.11 6.68
N GLN A 142 3.83 -14.97 6.51
CA GLN A 142 4.76 -14.70 7.59
C GLN A 142 4.43 -13.40 8.34
N ARG A 143 4.05 -12.33 7.62
CA ARG A 143 3.57 -11.09 8.26
C ARG A 143 2.26 -11.29 9.01
N CYS A 144 1.35 -12.06 8.42
CA CYS A 144 0.05 -12.35 9.03
C CYS A 144 0.17 -13.11 10.36
N VAL A 145 1.11 -14.05 10.46
CA VAL A 145 1.31 -14.89 11.66
C VAL A 145 2.52 -14.48 12.52
N GLY A 146 3.21 -13.43 12.11
CA GLY A 146 4.36 -12.83 12.80
C GLY A 146 3.97 -12.21 14.14
N GLU A 147 4.96 -11.86 14.97
CA GLU A 147 4.78 -11.39 16.35
C GLU A 147 3.73 -10.27 16.46
N THR A 148 2.50 -10.65 16.76
CA THR A 148 1.48 -9.76 17.31
C THR A 148 1.97 -9.33 18.68
N SER A 149 1.99 -8.02 18.95
CA SER A 149 2.08 -7.54 20.33
C SER A 149 0.99 -8.23 21.17
N LYS A 150 1.17 -8.32 22.49
CA LYS A 150 0.22 -9.06 23.35
C LYS A 150 -1.23 -8.57 23.20
N ASP A 151 -1.40 -7.32 22.76
CA ASP A 151 -2.65 -6.56 22.84
C ASP A 151 -3.25 -6.14 21.48
N THR A 152 -2.56 -6.31 20.35
CA THR A 152 -3.09 -5.92 19.03
C THR A 152 -2.94 -7.01 17.96
N CYS A 153 -4.05 -7.37 17.31
CA CYS A 153 -4.07 -8.25 16.15
C CYS A 153 -4.31 -7.42 14.88
N HIS A 154 -3.41 -7.52 13.90
CA HIS A 154 -3.51 -6.79 12.65
C HIS A 154 -4.28 -7.58 11.60
N LEU A 155 -5.25 -6.93 10.96
CA LEU A 155 -6.01 -7.53 9.87
C LEU A 155 -5.13 -7.61 8.62
N HIS A 156 -5.03 -8.81 8.06
CA HIS A 156 -4.43 -9.04 6.76
C HIS A 156 -5.52 -9.52 5.78
N CYS A 157 -5.46 -9.03 4.54
CA CYS A 157 -6.37 -9.40 3.47
C CYS A 157 -5.61 -9.96 2.27
N LEU A 158 -5.93 -11.20 1.88
CA LEU A 158 -5.56 -11.75 0.58
C LEU A 158 -6.75 -11.57 -0.38
N VAL A 159 -6.52 -10.93 -1.51
CA VAL A 159 -7.59 -10.45 -2.38
C VAL A 159 -7.45 -11.08 -3.76
N GLN A 160 -8.54 -11.72 -4.21
CA GLN A 160 -8.68 -12.41 -5.49
C GLN A 160 -7.63 -13.52 -5.73
N PRO A 161 -7.39 -14.45 -4.79
CA PRO A 161 -6.42 -15.53 -4.98
C PRO A 161 -6.77 -16.46 -6.16
N GLU A 162 -8.00 -16.44 -6.65
CA GLU A 162 -8.40 -17.14 -7.87
C GLU A 162 -7.68 -16.65 -9.14
N LEU A 163 -7.03 -15.47 -9.10
CA LEU A 163 -6.23 -14.94 -10.21
C LEU A 163 -4.81 -15.53 -10.26
N LEU A 164 -4.43 -16.33 -9.26
CA LEU A 164 -3.21 -17.13 -9.27
C LEU A 164 -3.39 -18.37 -10.17
N SER A 165 -2.30 -18.95 -10.67
CA SER A 165 -2.36 -20.26 -11.33
C SER A 165 -2.85 -21.34 -10.35
N CYS A 166 -3.44 -22.43 -10.86
CA CYS A 166 -3.95 -23.52 -10.02
C CYS A 166 -2.86 -24.07 -9.09
N ASP A 167 -1.66 -24.34 -9.61
CA ASP A 167 -0.52 -24.82 -8.81
C ASP A 167 -0.16 -23.86 -7.66
N MET A 168 -0.25 -22.55 -7.91
CA MET A 168 0.00 -21.54 -6.89
C MET A 168 -1.12 -21.46 -5.85
N GLN A 169 -2.37 -21.69 -6.26
CA GLN A 169 -3.51 -21.77 -5.33
C GLN A 169 -3.36 -22.98 -4.39
N ASP A 170 -3.01 -24.16 -4.92
CA ASP A 170 -2.75 -25.36 -4.13
C ASP A 170 -1.60 -25.17 -3.14
N GLU A 171 -0.48 -24.63 -3.64
CA GLU A 171 0.70 -24.36 -2.81
C GLU A 171 0.40 -23.31 -1.73
N PHE A 172 -0.39 -22.29 -2.04
CA PHE A 172 -0.85 -21.31 -1.06
C PHE A 172 -1.68 -21.97 0.05
N VAL A 173 -2.66 -22.80 -0.28
CA VAL A 173 -3.50 -23.52 0.70
C VAL A 173 -2.65 -24.40 1.61
N ARG A 174 -1.69 -25.12 1.03
CA ARG A 174 -0.74 -25.95 1.78
C ARG A 174 0.09 -25.13 2.76
N ARG A 175 0.66 -24.00 2.31
CA ARG A 175 1.46 -23.11 3.17
C ARG A 175 0.64 -22.42 4.24
N LEU A 176 -0.58 -22.02 3.92
CA LEU A 176 -1.50 -21.43 4.89
C LEU A 176 -1.71 -22.38 6.07
N GLY A 177 -1.95 -23.66 5.81
CA GLY A 177 -2.07 -24.69 6.85
C GLY A 177 -0.80 -24.81 7.71
N ILE A 178 0.39 -24.73 7.11
CA ILE A 178 1.67 -24.80 7.83
C ILE A 178 1.85 -23.58 8.75
N HIS A 179 1.62 -22.38 8.23
CA HIS A 179 1.81 -21.12 8.97
C HIS A 179 0.80 -20.96 10.12
N THR A 180 -0.42 -21.49 9.98
CA THR A 180 -1.47 -21.30 10.99
C THR A 180 -1.56 -22.43 12.03
N LYS A 181 -0.99 -23.62 11.76
CA LYS A 181 -1.13 -24.83 12.63
C LYS A 181 -0.82 -24.61 14.11
N HIS A 182 0.16 -23.75 14.42
CA HIS A 182 0.64 -23.51 15.78
C HIS A 182 0.48 -22.05 16.24
N LYS A 183 -0.35 -21.27 15.54
CA LYS A 183 -0.49 -19.83 15.78
C LYS A 183 -1.91 -19.52 16.22
N SER A 184 -2.05 -19.07 17.46
CA SER A 184 -3.34 -18.74 18.06
C SER A 184 -3.76 -17.28 17.86
N LYS A 185 -2.86 -16.41 17.38
CA LYS A 185 -3.11 -14.98 17.22
C LYS A 185 -2.77 -14.52 15.81
N TYR A 186 -3.77 -14.51 14.94
CA TYR A 186 -3.72 -13.85 13.63
C TYR A 186 -5.14 -13.50 13.18
N LEU A 187 -5.27 -12.53 12.28
CA LEU A 187 -6.55 -12.15 11.68
C LEU A 187 -6.37 -12.06 10.17
N LEU A 188 -6.86 -13.07 9.46
CA LEU A 188 -6.70 -13.20 8.01
C LEU A 188 -8.08 -13.25 7.35
N ARG A 189 -8.31 -12.37 6.38
CA ARG A 189 -9.46 -12.43 5.48
C ARG A 189 -9.01 -12.76 4.07
N ILE A 190 -9.68 -13.72 3.46
CA ILE A 190 -9.49 -14.08 2.05
C ILE A 190 -10.74 -13.64 1.31
N ILE A 191 -10.59 -12.81 0.29
CA ILE A 191 -11.70 -12.23 -0.47
C ILE A 191 -11.61 -12.76 -1.90
N CYS A 192 -12.52 -13.67 -2.25
CA CYS A 192 -12.64 -14.25 -3.58
C CYS A 192 -13.82 -13.64 -4.34
N THR A 193 -13.73 -13.68 -5.66
CA THR A 193 -14.83 -13.41 -6.60
C THR A 193 -15.32 -14.65 -7.33
N ASP A 194 -14.59 -15.76 -7.20
CA ASP A 194 -14.96 -17.06 -7.75
C ASP A 194 -15.09 -18.11 -6.64
N GLN A 195 -16.33 -18.59 -6.43
CA GLN A 195 -16.63 -19.63 -5.43
C GLN A 195 -16.14 -21.02 -5.86
N SER A 196 -15.84 -21.21 -7.15
CA SER A 196 -15.34 -22.47 -7.69
C SER A 196 -13.81 -22.59 -7.67
N SER A 197 -13.10 -21.52 -7.29
CA SER A 197 -11.65 -21.54 -7.16
C SER A 197 -11.16 -22.55 -6.12
N VAL A 198 -9.95 -23.08 -6.33
CA VAL A 198 -9.31 -24.05 -5.42
C VAL A 198 -9.27 -23.50 -4.00
N VAL A 199 -8.88 -22.25 -3.84
CA VAL A 199 -8.81 -21.59 -2.53
C VAL A 199 -10.20 -21.48 -1.87
N ALA A 200 -11.23 -21.08 -2.62
CA ALA A 200 -12.58 -20.95 -2.07
C ALA A 200 -13.17 -22.30 -1.66
N GLN A 201 -12.92 -23.36 -2.45
CA GLN A 201 -13.36 -24.71 -2.13
C GLN A 201 -12.64 -25.26 -0.89
N ALA A 202 -11.32 -25.17 -0.86
CA ALA A 202 -10.48 -25.66 0.24
C ALA A 202 -10.80 -24.97 1.57
N LEU A 203 -11.18 -23.68 1.53
CA LEU A 203 -11.45 -22.87 2.72
C LEU A 203 -12.94 -22.64 2.98
N SER A 204 -13.81 -23.45 2.37
CA SER A 204 -15.27 -23.34 2.50
C SER A 204 -15.77 -23.42 3.95
N ALA A 205 -15.07 -24.15 4.82
CA ALA A 205 -15.36 -24.23 6.26
C ALA A 205 -15.19 -22.88 6.98
N TYR A 206 -14.39 -21.97 6.44
CA TYR A 206 -14.12 -20.63 6.99
C TYR A 206 -14.99 -19.55 6.34
N LYS A 207 -15.99 -19.94 5.53
CA LYS A 207 -16.85 -18.99 4.82
C LYS A 207 -17.68 -18.18 5.78
N ASP A 208 -17.43 -16.87 5.79
CA ASP A 208 -18.23 -15.90 6.51
C ASP A 208 -19.53 -15.65 5.74
N ARG A 209 -20.66 -15.70 6.44
CA ARG A 209 -21.99 -15.53 5.86
C ARG A 209 -22.47 -14.09 5.96
N ASP A 210 -21.82 -13.27 6.79
CA ASP A 210 -22.22 -11.89 6.98
C ASP A 210 -21.65 -11.02 5.86
N PRO A 211 -22.50 -10.33 5.07
CA PRO A 211 -22.03 -9.48 3.99
C PRO A 211 -21.33 -8.24 4.56
N LEU A 212 -20.11 -7.97 4.08
CA LEU A 212 -19.36 -6.76 4.40
C LEU A 212 -19.85 -5.58 3.56
N THR A 213 -21.00 -5.03 3.92
CA THR A 213 -21.55 -3.86 3.22
C THR A 213 -20.87 -2.58 3.72
N LEU A 214 -20.20 -1.86 2.82
CA LEU A 214 -19.64 -0.55 3.09
C LEU A 214 -20.72 0.52 2.87
N VAL A 215 -21.09 1.23 3.93
CA VAL A 215 -22.06 2.33 3.83
C VAL A 215 -21.38 3.56 3.23
N GLN A 216 -22.10 4.31 2.40
CA GLN A 216 -21.55 5.49 1.71
C GLN A 216 -20.94 6.51 2.69
N GLN A 217 -21.55 6.71 3.86
CA GLN A 217 -21.05 7.62 4.89
C GLN A 217 -19.69 7.17 5.45
N GLU A 218 -19.50 5.86 5.69
CA GLU A 218 -18.23 5.30 6.15
C GLU A 218 -17.13 5.53 5.11
N SER A 219 -17.43 5.28 3.84
CA SER A 219 -16.48 5.53 2.75
C SER A 219 -16.09 7.00 2.65
N LYS A 220 -17.06 7.91 2.79
CA LYS A 220 -16.85 9.35 2.74
C LYS A 220 -15.97 9.81 3.90
N GLN A 221 -16.26 9.37 5.12
CA GLN A 221 -15.46 9.67 6.30
C GLN A 221 -14.02 9.16 6.16
N PHE A 222 -13.84 7.93 5.66
CA PHE A 222 -12.52 7.38 5.41
C PHE A 222 -11.72 8.25 4.42
N TYR A 223 -12.27 8.56 3.26
CA TYR A 223 -11.56 9.38 2.27
C TYR A 223 -11.31 10.79 2.77
N GLN A 224 -12.22 11.38 3.55
CA GLN A 224 -12.05 12.72 4.12
C GLN A 224 -10.92 12.82 5.16
N GLN A 225 -10.58 11.71 5.81
CA GLN A 225 -9.49 11.63 6.77
C GLN A 225 -8.14 11.31 6.11
N ASN A 226 -8.14 10.65 4.96
CA ASN A 226 -6.92 10.14 4.31
C ASN A 226 -6.51 10.94 3.07
N LEU A 227 -7.43 11.72 2.47
CA LEU A 227 -7.21 12.53 1.29
C LEU A 227 -7.56 14.00 1.56
N CYS A 228 -6.94 14.90 0.81
CA CYS A 228 -7.28 16.31 0.88
C CYS A 228 -8.67 16.56 0.25
N ASN A 229 -9.55 17.22 1.00
CA ASN A 229 -10.96 17.42 0.62
C ASN A 229 -11.20 18.53 -0.40
N SER A 230 -10.21 19.39 -0.65
CA SER A 230 -10.33 20.49 -1.60
C SER A 230 -8.97 20.83 -2.20
N LEU A 231 -9.01 21.32 -3.43
CA LEU A 231 -7.81 21.80 -4.11
C LEU A 231 -7.21 23.00 -3.36
N ASP A 232 -8.03 23.89 -2.83
CA ASP A 232 -7.56 25.06 -2.08
C ASP A 232 -6.80 24.67 -0.81
N ALA A 233 -7.30 23.67 -0.06
CA ALA A 233 -6.58 23.19 1.12
C ALA A 233 -5.24 22.53 0.77
N PHE A 234 -5.17 21.85 -0.37
CA PHE A 234 -3.93 21.28 -0.91
C PHE A 234 -2.94 22.38 -1.32
N VAL A 235 -3.38 23.39 -2.06
CA VAL A 235 -2.56 24.55 -2.46
C VAL A 235 -2.06 25.33 -1.25
N GLN A 236 -2.91 25.52 -0.25
CA GLN A 236 -2.57 26.19 1.00
C GLN A 236 -1.69 25.32 1.93
N ARG A 237 -1.41 24.07 1.56
CA ARG A 237 -0.57 23.12 2.31
C ARG A 237 -1.02 22.97 3.77
N LYS A 238 -2.34 22.97 3.99
CA LYS A 238 -2.91 22.83 5.35
C LYS A 238 -2.61 21.48 5.98
N ASN A 239 -2.29 20.48 5.16
CA ASN A 239 -1.90 19.15 5.57
C ASN A 239 -1.00 18.49 4.50
N ASN A 240 -0.37 17.37 4.86
CA ASN A 240 0.50 16.59 3.98
C ASN A 240 -0.23 15.40 3.33
N VAL A 241 -1.58 15.42 3.28
CA VAL A 241 -2.35 14.35 2.64
C VAL A 241 -2.50 14.60 1.14
N PRO A 242 -2.48 13.55 0.31
CA PRO A 242 -2.60 13.72 -1.13
C PRO A 242 -3.97 14.25 -1.54
N PHE A 243 -3.99 15.11 -2.56
CA PHE A 243 -5.21 15.50 -3.25
C PHE A 243 -5.45 14.57 -4.44
N VAL A 244 -6.63 13.95 -4.51
CA VAL A 244 -7.01 13.06 -5.60
C VAL A 244 -8.33 13.54 -6.19
N GLN A 245 -8.37 13.75 -7.50
CA GLN A 245 -9.59 14.12 -8.22
C GLN A 245 -9.80 13.24 -9.44
N LEU A 246 -10.99 12.67 -9.55
CA LEU A 246 -11.41 11.86 -10.69
C LEU A 246 -12.28 12.69 -11.64
N PHE A 247 -11.92 12.69 -12.92
CA PHE A 247 -12.69 13.34 -13.98
C PHE A 247 -13.33 12.29 -14.88
N LEU A 248 -14.65 12.13 -14.79
CA LEU A 248 -15.43 11.20 -15.60
C LEU A 248 -16.27 11.97 -16.62
N SER A 249 -16.44 11.40 -17.80
CA SER A 249 -17.41 11.87 -18.79
C SER A 249 -18.02 10.68 -19.51
N GLN A 250 -19.31 10.77 -19.83
CA GLN A 250 -20.00 9.74 -20.62
C GLN A 250 -19.52 9.72 -22.07
N ASN A 251 -19.19 10.90 -22.61
CA ASN A 251 -18.77 11.07 -24.00
C ASN A 251 -17.26 11.24 -24.12
N ALA A 252 -16.69 10.70 -25.19
CA ALA A 252 -15.34 11.04 -25.65
C ALA A 252 -15.29 12.54 -26.00
N CYS A 253 -14.08 13.13 -25.95
CA CYS A 253 -13.85 14.54 -26.31
C CYS A 253 -14.63 15.60 -25.52
N ALA A 254 -15.21 15.27 -24.36
CA ALA A 254 -15.92 16.21 -23.48
C ALA A 254 -15.02 17.25 -22.76
N GLY A 255 -13.81 17.51 -23.26
CA GLY A 255 -12.91 18.52 -22.70
C GLY A 255 -12.15 18.14 -21.42
N LYS A 256 -12.12 16.85 -21.02
CA LYS A 256 -11.39 16.41 -19.79
C LYS A 256 -9.93 16.86 -19.75
N SER A 257 -9.20 16.69 -20.86
CA SER A 257 -7.80 17.12 -20.97
C SER A 257 -7.66 18.64 -20.84
N HIS A 258 -8.56 19.39 -21.44
CA HIS A 258 -8.57 20.86 -21.36
C HIS A 258 -8.80 21.34 -19.93
N VAL A 259 -9.72 20.73 -19.18
CA VAL A 259 -9.95 21.04 -17.76
C VAL A 259 -8.71 20.76 -16.92
N LEU A 260 -8.03 19.63 -17.17
CA LEU A 260 -6.80 19.26 -16.47
C LEU A 260 -5.65 20.23 -16.75
N GLU A 261 -5.44 20.61 -18.02
CA GLU A 261 -4.43 21.59 -18.42
C GLU A 261 -4.73 22.97 -17.82
N LYS A 262 -5.99 23.39 -17.81
CA LYS A 262 -6.41 24.64 -17.17
C LYS A 262 -6.10 24.64 -15.69
N LYS A 263 -6.43 23.55 -14.98
CA LYS A 263 -6.10 23.40 -13.55
C LYS A 263 -4.60 23.37 -13.29
N ALA A 264 -3.83 22.68 -14.13
CA ALA A 264 -2.38 22.66 -13.99
C ALA A 264 -1.76 24.06 -14.10
N LYS A 265 -2.27 24.87 -15.04
CA LYS A 265 -1.90 26.28 -15.20
C LYS A 265 -2.33 27.13 -14.00
N GLU A 266 -3.56 26.98 -13.51
CA GLU A 266 -4.05 27.67 -12.31
C GLU A 266 -3.18 27.39 -11.07
N LEU A 267 -2.66 26.17 -10.97
CA LEU A 267 -1.80 25.72 -9.89
C LEU A 267 -0.32 26.09 -10.07
N ASN A 268 0.03 26.76 -11.17
CA ASN A 268 1.41 27.09 -11.55
C ASN A 268 2.36 25.87 -11.45
N ILE A 269 1.87 24.69 -11.84
CA ILE A 269 2.67 23.46 -11.79
C ILE A 269 3.71 23.54 -12.88
N ASN A 270 4.98 23.47 -12.47
CA ASN A 270 6.11 23.36 -13.38
C ASN A 270 5.89 22.18 -14.35
N GLU A 271 6.14 22.37 -15.64
CA GLU A 271 5.95 21.33 -16.67
C GLU A 271 6.72 20.04 -16.33
N LYS A 272 7.88 20.16 -15.67
CA LYS A 272 8.67 18.99 -15.21
C LYS A 272 7.98 18.19 -14.11
N CYS A 273 7.04 18.79 -13.39
CA CYS A 273 6.24 18.19 -12.31
C CYS A 273 4.85 17.73 -12.79
N PHE A 274 4.56 17.92 -14.07
CA PHE A 274 3.30 17.57 -14.67
C PHE A 274 3.45 16.31 -15.50
N VAL A 275 3.24 15.15 -14.85
CA VAL A 275 3.46 13.85 -15.49
C VAL A 275 2.17 13.33 -16.08
N HIS A 276 2.22 13.14 -17.39
CA HIS A 276 1.18 12.45 -18.12
C HIS A 276 1.47 10.95 -18.18
N VAL A 277 0.53 10.14 -17.69
CA VAL A 277 0.63 8.68 -17.72
C VAL A 277 -0.56 8.11 -18.50
N PRO A 278 -0.38 7.82 -19.79
CA PRO A 278 -1.42 7.17 -20.59
C PRO A 278 -1.49 5.69 -20.25
N ILE A 279 -2.69 5.21 -19.89
CA ILE A 279 -3.03 3.81 -19.71
C ILE A 279 -3.97 3.45 -20.86
N ASN A 280 -3.36 3.04 -21.97
CA ASN A 280 -4.05 2.70 -23.22
C ASN A 280 -4.33 1.19 -23.35
N THR A 281 -3.95 0.42 -22.34
CA THR A 281 -4.05 -1.03 -22.29
C THR A 281 -5.22 -1.46 -21.40
N CYS A 282 -5.76 -2.64 -21.64
CA CYS A 282 -6.76 -3.26 -20.78
C CYS A 282 -6.16 -3.78 -19.45
N THR A 283 -4.84 -3.92 -19.39
CA THR A 283 -4.06 -4.29 -18.21
C THR A 283 -3.18 -3.11 -17.79
N ILE A 284 -3.01 -2.89 -16.48
CA ILE A 284 -2.05 -1.90 -15.99
C ILE A 284 -0.67 -2.54 -15.95
N ASP A 285 0.28 -1.94 -16.65
CA ASP A 285 1.70 -2.20 -16.40
C ASP A 285 2.13 -1.40 -15.16
N ILE A 286 2.30 -2.09 -14.03
CA ILE A 286 2.67 -1.48 -12.75
C ILE A 286 4.11 -0.96 -12.81
N ASP A 287 5.00 -1.67 -13.49
CA ASP A 287 6.41 -1.26 -13.61
C ASP A 287 6.52 0.03 -14.41
N PHE A 288 5.74 0.17 -15.49
CA PHE A 288 5.61 1.41 -16.22
C PHE A 288 5.08 2.56 -15.34
N LEU A 289 4.05 2.33 -14.51
CA LEU A 289 3.56 3.35 -13.59
C LEU A 289 4.64 3.79 -12.59
N ILE A 290 5.34 2.83 -12.00
CA ILE A 290 6.42 3.08 -11.04
C ILE A 290 7.56 3.85 -11.73
N GLU A 291 7.96 3.46 -12.94
CA GLU A 291 8.98 4.15 -13.71
C GLU A 291 8.59 5.62 -13.96
N LYS A 292 7.36 5.87 -14.41
CA LYS A 292 6.86 7.22 -14.64
C LYS A 292 6.80 8.03 -13.35
N PHE A 293 6.37 7.44 -12.25
CA PHE A 293 6.38 8.09 -10.95
C PHE A 293 7.81 8.40 -10.46
N CYS A 294 8.78 7.53 -10.76
CA CYS A 294 10.18 7.73 -10.40
C CYS A 294 10.91 8.71 -11.34
N SER A 295 10.41 8.93 -12.55
CA SER A 295 11.06 9.80 -13.54
C SER A 295 11.02 11.29 -13.19
N VAL A 296 10.24 11.68 -12.17
CA VAL A 296 10.15 13.08 -11.72
C VAL A 296 11.25 13.39 -10.72
N SER A 297 12.33 14.01 -11.21
CA SER A 297 13.26 14.77 -10.38
C SER A 297 12.73 16.20 -10.26
N SER A 298 12.10 16.55 -9.14
CA SER A 298 11.76 17.96 -8.90
C SER A 298 12.11 18.40 -7.48
N ASP A 299 12.57 19.66 -7.41
CA ASP A 299 12.70 20.45 -6.19
C ASP A 299 11.34 21.05 -5.75
N ASP A 300 10.30 20.93 -6.58
CA ASP A 300 8.94 21.39 -6.28
C ASP A 300 8.16 20.39 -5.41
N LEU A 301 7.53 20.89 -4.35
CA LEU A 301 6.73 20.14 -3.36
C LEU A 301 5.39 19.60 -3.89
N THR A 302 5.11 19.74 -5.19
CA THR A 302 3.81 19.40 -5.78
C THR A 302 4.03 18.77 -7.14
N VAL A 303 3.82 17.46 -7.22
CA VAL A 303 3.83 16.72 -8.47
C VAL A 303 2.43 16.28 -8.81
N CYS A 304 1.99 16.61 -10.01
CA CYS A 304 0.68 16.26 -10.52
C CYS A 304 0.82 15.12 -11.52
N PHE A 305 0.15 14.01 -11.21
CA PHE A 305 0.06 12.86 -12.09
C PHE A 305 -1.33 12.83 -12.72
N ILE A 306 -1.36 12.83 -14.04
CA ILE A 306 -2.59 12.60 -14.80
C ILE A 306 -2.54 11.18 -15.34
N LEU A 307 -3.40 10.34 -14.77
CA LEU A 307 -3.59 8.97 -15.21
C LEU A 307 -4.76 8.95 -16.19
N ARG A 308 -4.48 8.82 -17.49
CA ARG A 308 -5.53 8.73 -18.52
C ARG A 308 -5.84 7.27 -18.79
N VAL A 309 -7.05 6.85 -18.48
CA VAL A 309 -7.51 5.48 -18.67
C VAL A 309 -8.39 5.45 -19.91
N ALA A 310 -7.93 4.81 -20.99
CA ALA A 310 -8.68 4.74 -22.25
C ALA A 310 -9.79 3.66 -22.20
N CYS A 311 -9.63 2.65 -21.33
CA CYS A 311 -10.57 1.53 -21.18
C CYS A 311 -11.37 1.62 -19.86
N SER A 312 -12.55 1.01 -19.84
CA SER A 312 -13.43 0.89 -18.68
C SER A 312 -12.81 0.01 -17.58
N ILE A 313 -11.85 0.54 -16.84
CA ILE A 313 -11.21 -0.16 -15.73
C ILE A 313 -11.68 0.46 -14.42
N PHE A 314 -12.77 -0.10 -13.86
CA PHE A 314 -13.36 0.37 -12.60
C PHE A 314 -12.52 -0.02 -11.37
N CYS A 315 -11.67 -1.06 -11.46
CA CYS A 315 -10.80 -1.52 -10.37
C CYS A 315 -9.49 -0.71 -10.19
N LEU A 316 -9.26 0.32 -11.03
CA LEU A 316 -7.98 1.00 -11.17
C LEU A 316 -7.64 1.92 -9.98
N CYS A 317 -8.63 2.57 -9.38
CA CYS A 317 -8.41 3.69 -8.46
C CYS A 317 -7.74 3.28 -7.14
N VAL A 318 -8.01 2.09 -6.61
CA VAL A 318 -7.39 1.66 -5.33
C VAL A 318 -5.98 1.10 -5.53
N ARG A 319 -5.72 0.35 -6.60
CA ARG A 319 -4.35 -0.07 -6.95
C ARG A 319 -3.47 1.15 -7.25
N ILE A 320 -3.99 2.13 -7.99
CA ILE A 320 -3.31 3.40 -8.23
C ILE A 320 -3.11 4.22 -6.96
N CYS A 321 -4.11 4.35 -6.09
CA CYS A 321 -3.91 5.09 -4.83
C CYS A 321 -2.86 4.43 -3.94
N ASN A 322 -2.80 3.09 -3.90
CA ASN A 322 -1.73 2.39 -3.17
C ASN A 322 -0.35 2.59 -3.82
N ILE A 323 -0.25 2.55 -5.16
CA ILE A 323 1.01 2.81 -5.88
C ILE A 323 1.41 4.30 -5.74
N TYR A 324 0.45 5.22 -5.79
CA TYR A 324 0.66 6.66 -5.64
C TYR A 324 1.06 7.03 -4.22
N LEU A 325 0.41 6.47 -3.18
CA LEU A 325 0.86 6.65 -1.79
C LEU A 325 2.29 6.14 -1.60
N THR A 326 2.64 5.02 -2.24
CA THR A 326 4.02 4.46 -2.23
C THR A 326 5.02 5.35 -3.00
N ALA A 327 4.57 6.03 -4.06
CA ALA A 327 5.42 6.87 -4.90
C ALA A 327 5.58 8.32 -4.39
N ASN A 328 4.54 8.88 -3.78
CA ASN A 328 4.49 10.26 -3.29
C ASN A 328 5.47 10.50 -2.11
N GLU A 329 5.94 9.44 -1.45
CA GLU A 329 6.94 9.54 -0.39
C GLU A 329 8.39 9.62 -0.87
N LYS A 330 8.67 9.29 -2.14
CA LYS A 330 9.94 9.69 -2.78
C LYS A 330 10.06 11.21 -2.95
N GLN A 331 8.94 11.92 -2.93
CA GLN A 331 8.85 13.36 -3.21
C GLN A 331 8.72 14.24 -1.95
N LYS A 332 8.72 13.69 -0.74
CA LYS A 332 8.89 14.45 0.53
C LYS A 332 10.31 15.08 0.68
N ARG A 333 11.05 15.27 -0.42
CA ARG A 333 12.36 15.92 -0.43
C ARG A 333 12.19 17.44 -0.48
N TYR A 334 13.11 18.13 0.19
CA TYR A 334 13.30 19.58 0.24
C TYR A 334 12.40 20.34 1.23
N THR A 335 12.52 19.98 2.51
CA THR A 335 12.44 20.98 3.57
C THR A 335 13.80 21.01 4.28
N ILE A 336 14.27 22.23 4.58
CA ILE A 336 15.51 22.62 5.28
C ILE A 336 16.71 22.91 4.35
N HIS A 337 16.77 24.15 3.86
CA HIS A 337 17.87 25.07 4.17
C HIS A 337 17.40 26.53 4.01
N LYS A 338 17.21 27.20 5.15
CA LYS A 338 17.67 28.57 5.36
C LYS A 338 18.59 28.54 6.58
#